data_AF-A0A1M2VNM6-F1
#
_entry.id   AF-A0A1M2VNM6-F1
#
_cell.length_a   1.000
_cell.length_b   1.000
_cell.length_c   1.000
_cell.angle_alpha   90.00
_cell.angle_beta   90.00
_cell.angle_gamma   90.00
#
_symmetry.space_group_name_H-M   'P 1'
#
loop_
_entity.id
_entity.type
_entity.pdbx_description
1 polymer ?
#
loop_
_entity_poly.entity_id
_entity_poly.type
_entity_poly.pdbx_seq_one_letter_code
_entity_poly.pdbx_strand_id
1 'polypeptide(L)'
;MAFVPPAPRLPGEAALEYPGSLPSRALEETNKFSDSGRLQYLGRMMSAAAYTDVMAQRWPAASAEQLQGMVENTLNGLMERSAAAYQWGNRVHGYPPDFNRQGLEEARRLFCTYAGAVYVEHGYMELKTWIATLASL
;
A
#
# COMPACT_ATOMS: atom_id res chain seq x y z
N MET A 1 -18.18 -15.16 -0.94
CA MET A 1 -17.52 -13.86 -0.69
C MET A 1 -16.10 -14.15 -0.24
N ALA A 2 -15.10 -13.66 -0.95
CA ALA A 2 -13.70 -13.80 -0.53
C ALA A 2 -13.49 -13.03 0.78
N PHE A 3 -12.89 -13.66 1.79
CA PHE A 3 -12.57 -13.01 3.05
C PHE A 3 -11.38 -12.08 2.84
N VAL A 4 -11.58 -10.77 2.96
CA VAL A 4 -10.49 -9.79 2.89
C VAL A 4 -9.99 -9.57 4.32
N PRO A 5 -8.70 -9.79 4.63
CA PRO A 5 -8.20 -9.58 5.98
C PRO A 5 -8.36 -8.11 6.38
N PRO A 6 -8.55 -7.78 7.66
CA PRO A 6 -8.61 -6.39 8.08
C PRO A 6 -7.29 -5.67 7.76
N ALA A 7 -7.39 -4.42 7.28
CA ALA A 7 -6.21 -3.58 7.11
C ALA A 7 -5.66 -3.15 8.50
N PRO A 8 -4.32 -3.10 8.69
CA PRO A 8 -3.72 -2.69 9.96
C PRO A 8 -4.19 -1.30 10.39
N ARG A 9 -4.66 -1.16 11.63
CA ARG A 9 -5.24 0.12 12.09
C ARG A 9 -4.16 1.20 12.13
N LEU A 10 -4.46 2.34 11.52
CA LEU A 10 -3.64 3.54 11.62
C LEU A 10 -4.35 4.57 12.52
N PRO A 11 -3.62 5.43 13.22
CA PRO A 11 -4.22 6.54 13.96
C PRO A 11 -5.03 7.45 13.04
N GLY A 12 -6.06 8.13 13.57
CA GLY A 12 -7.00 8.93 12.78
C GLY A 12 -6.38 10.07 11.96
N GLU A 13 -5.17 10.49 12.32
CA GLU A 13 -4.36 11.48 11.61
C GLU A 13 -3.72 10.94 10.33
N ALA A 14 -3.68 9.61 10.14
CA ALA A 14 -3.16 8.96 8.93
C ALA A 14 -4.22 8.85 7.82
N ALA A 15 -5.04 9.89 7.66
CA ALA A 15 -6.07 9.92 6.63
C ALA A 15 -5.44 9.80 5.24
N LEU A 16 -6.08 9.01 4.36
CA LEU A 16 -5.68 8.94 2.96
C LEU A 16 -6.10 10.23 2.26
N GLU A 17 -5.18 11.19 2.12
CA GLU A 17 -5.40 12.42 1.36
C GLU A 17 -4.92 12.26 -0.09
N TYR A 18 -5.58 12.94 -1.02
CA TYR A 18 -5.08 13.07 -2.38
C TYR A 18 -3.91 14.08 -2.41
N PRO A 19 -2.70 13.73 -2.90
CA PRO A 19 -1.52 14.60 -2.85
C PRO A 19 -1.72 15.95 -3.55
N GLY A 20 -2.56 15.99 -4.58
CA GLY A 20 -2.87 17.23 -5.32
C GLY A 20 -3.96 18.10 -4.70
N SER A 21 -4.56 17.70 -3.57
CA SER A 21 -5.64 18.45 -2.94
C SER A 21 -5.15 19.69 -2.18
N LEU A 22 -3.91 19.67 -1.70
CA LEU A 22 -3.29 20.76 -0.96
C LEU A 22 -1.78 20.87 -1.27
N PRO A 23 -1.40 21.24 -2.52
CA PRO A 23 0.00 21.30 -2.95
C PRO A 23 0.86 22.33 -2.17
N SER A 24 0.25 23.19 -1.38
CA SER A 24 0.91 24.24 -0.57
C SER A 24 0.76 24.05 0.93
N ARG A 25 0.27 22.89 1.42
CA ARG A 25 0.23 22.60 2.86
C ARG A 25 1.65 22.38 3.36
N ALA A 26 2.05 23.14 4.38
CA ALA A 26 3.31 22.90 5.07
C ALA A 26 3.30 21.48 5.67
N LEU A 27 4.39 20.74 5.47
CA LEU A 27 4.57 19.46 6.14
C LEU A 27 4.60 19.71 7.64
N GLU A 28 3.68 19.09 8.37
CA GLU A 28 3.70 19.09 9.83
C GLU A 28 4.85 18.20 10.29
N GLU A 29 5.90 18.79 10.87
CA GLU A 29 7.12 18.09 11.31
C GLU A 29 6.83 17.02 12.38
N THR A 30 5.81 17.25 13.20
CA THR A 30 5.38 16.31 14.26
C THR A 30 4.51 15.18 13.75
N ASN A 31 3.91 15.33 12.57
CA ASN A 31 3.02 14.34 11.98
C ASN A 31 3.79 13.49 10.97
N LYS A 32 4.17 12.29 11.37
CA LYS A 32 4.90 11.34 10.51
C LYS A 32 4.13 10.89 9.27
N PHE A 33 2.83 11.17 9.19
CA PHE A 33 1.96 10.89 8.05
C PHE A 33 1.73 12.10 7.12
N SER A 34 2.31 13.28 7.42
CA SER A 34 2.03 14.53 6.68
C SER A 34 2.48 14.49 5.22
N ASP A 35 3.52 13.73 4.89
CA ASP A 35 4.05 13.60 3.52
C ASP A 35 3.55 12.31 2.84
N SER A 36 2.40 12.42 2.17
CA SER A 36 1.80 11.30 1.41
C SER A 36 2.70 10.79 0.27
N GLY A 37 3.57 11.64 -0.29
CA GLY A 37 4.55 11.26 -1.32
C GLY A 37 5.66 10.41 -0.74
N ARG A 38 6.21 10.80 0.42
CA ARG A 38 7.18 9.99 1.18
C ARG A 38 6.58 8.65 1.60
N LEU A 39 5.35 8.64 2.11
CA LEU A 39 4.65 7.40 2.46
C LEU A 39 4.45 6.51 1.25
N GLN A 40 4.04 7.07 0.10
CA GLN A 40 3.88 6.32 -1.14
C GLN A 40 5.22 5.68 -1.57
N TYR A 41 6.30 6.45 -1.58
CA TYR A 41 7.62 5.95 -1.96
C TYR A 41 8.08 4.83 -1.01
N LEU A 42 8.02 5.05 0.30
CA LEU A 42 8.39 4.05 1.30
C LEU A 42 7.54 2.79 1.18
N GLY A 43 6.22 2.93 1.08
CA GLY A 43 5.33 1.79 0.98
C GLY A 43 5.49 1.02 -0.32
N ARG A 44 5.86 1.65 -1.44
CA ARG A 44 6.24 0.93 -2.66
C ARG A 44 7.44 0.03 -2.42
N MET A 45 8.51 0.57 -1.83
CA MET A 45 9.73 -0.18 -1.55
C MET A 45 9.50 -1.31 -0.54
N MET A 46 8.82 -1.00 0.56
CA MET A 46 8.60 -1.95 1.64
C MET A 46 7.58 -3.02 1.27
N SER A 47 6.59 -2.72 0.44
CA SER A 47 5.64 -3.74 -0.06
C SER A 47 6.33 -4.73 -0.99
N ALA A 48 7.21 -4.24 -1.88
CA ALA A 48 7.98 -5.13 -2.75
C ALA A 48 8.93 -6.02 -1.94
N ALA A 49 9.63 -5.47 -0.95
CA ALA A 49 10.49 -6.24 -0.05
C ALA A 49 9.69 -7.30 0.72
N ALA A 50 8.61 -6.90 1.38
CA ALA A 50 7.74 -7.79 2.14
C ALA A 50 7.12 -8.89 1.27
N TYR A 51 6.65 -8.56 0.06
CA TYR A 51 6.10 -9.55 -0.86
C TYR A 51 7.16 -10.56 -1.31
N THR A 52 8.36 -10.07 -1.66
CA THR A 52 9.50 -10.93 -2.04
C THR A 52 9.86 -11.89 -0.91
N ASP A 53 9.95 -11.38 0.31
CA ASP A 53 10.18 -12.16 1.52
C ASP A 53 9.15 -13.27 1.71
N VAL A 54 7.86 -12.95 1.52
CA VAL A 54 6.77 -13.94 1.64
C VAL A 54 6.88 -14.99 0.54
N MET A 55 7.17 -14.61 -0.71
CA MET A 55 7.33 -15.56 -1.80
C MET A 55 8.53 -16.47 -1.59
N ALA A 56 9.67 -15.93 -1.16
CA ALA A 56 10.87 -16.71 -0.86
C ALA A 56 10.63 -17.73 0.28
N GLN A 57 9.85 -17.35 1.30
CA GLN A 57 9.47 -18.27 2.38
C GLN A 57 8.51 -19.36 1.92
N ARG A 58 7.56 -19.03 1.03
CA ARG A 58 6.61 -20.00 0.46
C ARG A 58 7.26 -20.94 -0.55
N TRP A 59 8.27 -20.48 -1.27
CA TRP A 59 8.96 -21.21 -2.33
C TRP A 59 10.48 -21.21 -2.11
N PRO A 60 11.00 -21.96 -1.11
CA PRO A 60 12.42 -21.91 -0.75
C PRO A 60 13.39 -22.36 -1.87
N ALA A 61 12.88 -23.10 -2.87
CA ALA A 61 13.66 -23.56 -4.01
C ALA A 61 13.59 -22.63 -5.24
N ALA A 62 12.85 -21.51 -5.15
CA ALA A 62 12.73 -20.57 -6.27
C ALA A 62 14.07 -19.87 -6.53
N SER A 63 14.43 -19.74 -7.81
CA SER A 63 15.58 -18.92 -8.22
C SER A 63 15.30 -17.43 -8.05
N ALA A 64 16.35 -16.61 -8.08
CA ALA A 64 16.21 -15.15 -8.05
C ALA A 64 15.33 -14.63 -9.19
N GLU A 65 15.48 -15.18 -10.40
CA GLU A 65 14.68 -14.82 -11.59
C GLU A 65 13.20 -15.18 -11.41
N GLN A 66 12.91 -16.34 -10.79
CA GLN A 66 11.54 -16.74 -10.49
C GLN A 66 10.89 -15.81 -9.47
N LEU A 67 11.61 -15.45 -8.40
CA LEU A 67 11.13 -14.50 -7.40
C LEU A 67 10.89 -13.11 -8.01
N GLN A 68 11.83 -12.62 -8.82
CA GLN A 68 11.68 -11.35 -9.53
C GLN A 68 10.44 -11.37 -10.44
N GLY A 69 10.29 -12.44 -11.24
CA GLY A 69 9.12 -12.61 -12.10
C GLY A 69 7.81 -12.67 -11.31
N MET A 70 7.78 -13.30 -10.13
CA MET A 70 6.59 -13.25 -9.28
C MET A 70 6.27 -11.82 -8.85
N VAL A 71 7.25 -11.07 -8.35
CA VAL A 71 7.04 -9.69 -7.89
C VAL A 71 6.51 -8.81 -9.03
N GLU A 72 7.20 -8.80 -10.17
CA GLU A 72 6.85 -7.94 -11.32
C GLU A 72 5.47 -8.23 -11.88
N ASN A 73 5.07 -9.51 -11.92
CA ASN A 73 3.81 -9.92 -12.53
C ASN A 73 2.61 -9.92 -11.58
N THR A 74 2.83 -10.07 -10.27
CA THR A 74 1.72 -10.33 -9.33
C THR A 74 1.51 -9.24 -8.28
N LEU A 75 2.54 -8.47 -7.93
CA LEU A 75 2.43 -7.47 -6.87
C LEU A 75 1.43 -6.36 -7.23
N ASN A 76 1.47 -5.85 -8.45
CA ASN A 76 0.52 -4.83 -8.92
C ASN A 76 -0.93 -5.31 -8.80
N GLY A 77 -1.20 -6.55 -9.22
CA GLY A 77 -2.53 -7.15 -9.09
C GLY A 77 -2.97 -7.33 -7.63
N LEU A 78 -2.05 -7.67 -6.73
CA LEU A 78 -2.34 -7.72 -5.29
C LEU A 78 -2.70 -6.34 -4.74
N MET A 79 -1.94 -5.30 -5.09
CA MET A 79 -2.20 -3.92 -4.67
C MET A 79 -3.58 -3.44 -5.13
N GLU A 80 -3.90 -3.65 -6.40
CA GLU A 80 -5.17 -3.27 -7.01
C GLU A 80 -6.36 -3.96 -6.36
N ARG A 81 -6.31 -5.30 -6.22
CA ARG A 81 -7.39 -6.06 -5.58
C ARG A 81 -7.57 -5.65 -4.12
N SER A 82 -6.48 -5.40 -3.39
CA SER A 82 -6.54 -4.98 -1.99
C SER A 82 -7.17 -3.60 -1.83
N ALA A 83 -6.74 -2.62 -2.63
CA ALA A 83 -7.29 -1.27 -2.58
C ALA A 83 -8.79 -1.24 -2.95
N ALA A 84 -9.21 -2.03 -3.94
CA ALA A 84 -10.61 -2.20 -4.30
C ALA A 84 -11.42 -2.87 -3.18
N ALA A 85 -10.89 -3.94 -2.59
CA ALA A 85 -11.52 -4.67 -1.50
C ALA A 85 -11.75 -3.80 -0.24
N TYR A 86 -10.81 -2.93 0.10
CA TYR A 86 -10.95 -1.97 1.20
C TYR A 86 -11.74 -0.71 0.85
N GLN A 87 -12.12 -0.54 -0.43
CA GLN A 87 -12.82 0.63 -0.95
C GLN A 87 -12.09 1.95 -0.67
N TRP A 88 -10.76 1.95 -0.67
CA TRP A 88 -9.97 3.15 -0.33
C TRP A 88 -10.21 4.32 -1.28
N GLY A 89 -10.51 4.05 -2.55
CA GLY A 89 -10.88 5.09 -3.51
C GLY A 89 -12.10 5.93 -3.07
N ASN A 90 -12.99 5.40 -2.23
CA ASN A 90 -14.15 6.11 -1.70
C ASN A 90 -13.87 6.85 -0.38
N ARG A 91 -12.72 6.59 0.26
CA ARG A 91 -12.34 7.14 1.56
C ARG A 91 -11.36 8.32 1.46
N VAL A 92 -10.85 8.56 0.26
CA VAL A 92 -9.88 9.63 0.02
C VAL A 92 -10.59 10.95 -0.18
N HIS A 93 -10.13 11.97 0.53
CA HIS A 93 -10.64 13.33 0.42
C HIS A 93 -9.82 14.15 -0.59
N GLY A 94 -10.47 15.14 -1.20
CA GLY A 94 -9.79 16.13 -2.04
C GLY A 94 -9.50 15.70 -3.48
N TYR A 95 -10.17 14.67 -4.00
CA TYR A 95 -10.09 14.37 -5.43
C TYR A 95 -10.64 15.52 -6.28
N PRO A 96 -10.00 15.82 -7.43
CA PRO A 96 -10.61 16.62 -8.48
C PRO A 96 -11.96 16.04 -8.94
N PRO A 97 -12.90 16.87 -9.42
CA PRO A 97 -14.24 16.42 -9.84
C PRO A 97 -14.22 15.27 -10.85
N ASP A 98 -13.32 15.33 -11.84
CA ASP A 98 -13.22 14.37 -12.94
C ASP A 98 -12.12 13.31 -12.76
N PHE A 99 -11.58 13.19 -11.55
CA PHE A 99 -10.51 12.23 -11.29
C PHE A 99 -11.04 10.79 -11.29
N ASN A 100 -10.41 9.90 -12.05
CA ASN A 100 -10.75 8.48 -12.06
C ASN A 100 -10.26 7.78 -10.77
N ARG A 101 -11.11 7.79 -9.74
CA ARG A 101 -10.85 7.16 -8.42
C ARG A 101 -10.75 5.64 -8.47
N GLN A 102 -11.18 5.03 -9.58
CA GLN A 102 -11.15 3.58 -9.79
C GLN A 102 -10.00 3.15 -10.72
N GLY A 103 -9.12 4.07 -11.10
CA GLY A 103 -7.95 3.76 -11.92
C GLY A 103 -6.98 2.82 -11.20
N LEU A 104 -6.35 1.91 -11.95
CA LEU A 104 -5.36 0.97 -11.41
C LEU A 104 -4.15 1.70 -10.81
N GLU A 105 -3.72 2.80 -11.42
CA GLU A 105 -2.63 3.63 -10.90
C GLU A 105 -2.98 4.24 -9.55
N GLU A 106 -4.21 4.73 -9.39
CA GLU A 106 -4.69 5.27 -8.12
C GLU A 106 -4.79 4.17 -7.06
N ALA A 107 -5.30 2.99 -7.42
CA ALA A 107 -5.36 1.85 -6.51
C ALA A 107 -3.97 1.46 -5.99
N ARG A 108 -2.96 1.41 -6.88
CA ARG A 108 -1.56 1.16 -6.50
C ARG A 108 -1.00 2.28 -5.64
N ARG A 109 -1.28 3.54 -5.97
CA ARG A 109 -0.87 4.71 -5.17
C ARG A 109 -1.40 4.62 -3.75
N LEU A 110 -2.71 4.41 -3.60
CA LEU A 110 -3.38 4.30 -2.30
C LEU A 110 -2.82 3.15 -1.47
N PHE A 111 -2.61 1.99 -2.11
CA PHE A 111 -1.97 0.87 -1.44
C PHE A 111 -0.57 1.22 -0.95
N CYS A 112 0.26 1.82 -1.79
CA CYS A 112 1.61 2.21 -1.41
C CYS A 112 1.61 3.27 -0.30
N THR A 113 0.77 4.30 -0.39
CA THR A 113 0.65 5.31 0.68
C THR A 113 0.25 4.67 2.01
N TYR A 114 -0.75 3.79 1.99
CA TYR A 114 -1.21 3.09 3.19
C TYR A 114 -0.13 2.15 3.75
N ALA A 115 0.51 1.34 2.90
CA ALA A 115 1.59 0.44 3.29
C ALA A 115 2.78 1.20 3.91
N GLY A 116 3.10 2.38 3.38
CA GLY A 116 4.10 3.27 3.95
C GLY A 116 3.71 3.74 5.36
N ALA A 117 2.44 4.11 5.56
CA ALA A 117 1.94 4.48 6.87
C ALA A 117 1.97 3.31 7.86
N VAL A 118 1.60 2.10 7.42
CA VAL A 118 1.70 0.87 8.23
C VAL A 118 3.15 0.61 8.64
N TYR A 119 4.10 0.76 7.71
CA TYR A 119 5.52 0.61 8.01
C TYR A 119 6.03 1.65 9.02
N VAL A 120 5.64 2.92 8.86
CA VAL A 120 6.04 4.01 9.76
C VAL A 120 5.40 3.88 11.15
N GLU A 121 4.22 3.30 11.25
CA GLU A 121 3.51 3.10 12.52
C GLU A 121 3.95 1.82 13.24
N HIS A 122 3.92 0.69 12.54
CA HIS A 122 4.02 -0.64 13.14
C HIS A 122 5.29 -1.39 12.75
N GLY A 123 6.08 -0.87 11.81
CA GLY A 123 7.31 -1.48 11.33
C GLY A 123 7.12 -2.57 10.27
N TYR A 124 8.24 -3.16 9.86
CA TYR A 124 8.29 -4.09 8.73
C TYR A 124 7.56 -5.41 8.98
N MET A 125 7.63 -5.97 10.20
CA MET A 125 7.05 -7.28 10.49
C MET A 125 5.53 -7.29 10.40
N GLU A 126 4.87 -6.20 10.84
CA GLU A 126 3.42 -6.05 10.72
C GLU A 126 3.01 -5.94 9.24
N LEU A 127 3.71 -5.10 8.47
CA LEU A 127 3.50 -4.96 7.04
C LEU A 127 3.66 -6.30 6.30
N LYS A 128 4.72 -7.06 6.61
CA LYS A 128 4.99 -8.36 6.02
C LYS A 128 3.88 -9.37 6.35
N THR A 129 3.41 -9.40 7.60
CA THR A 129 2.33 -10.31 8.02
C THR A 129 1.02 -9.99 7.31
N TRP A 130 0.70 -8.71 7.17
CA TRP A 130 -0.47 -8.26 6.43
C TRP A 130 -0.35 -8.61 4.93
N ILE A 131 0.79 -8.34 4.29
CA ILE A 131 1.05 -8.72 2.90
C ILE A 131 0.98 -10.24 2.70
N ALA A 132 1.50 -11.03 3.64
CA ALA A 132 1.39 -12.48 3.60
C ALA A 132 -0.07 -12.93 3.61
N THR A 133 -0.93 -12.25 4.36
CA THR A 133 -2.35 -12.56 4.41
C THR A 133 -3.06 -12.16 3.12
N LEU A 134 -2.72 -11.00 2.55
CA LEU A 134 -3.24 -10.53 1.26
C LEU A 134 -2.79 -11.41 0.08
N ALA A 135 -1.56 -11.93 0.11
CA ALA A 135 -1.03 -12.81 -0.92
C ALA A 135 -1.66 -14.21 -0.92
N SER A 136 -2.60 -14.47 -0.01
CA SER A 136 -3.41 -15.70 0.03
C SER A 136 -4.83 -15.50 -0.52
N LEU A 137 -5.15 -14.30 -1.02
CA LEU A 137 -6.42 -13.94 -1.65
C LEU A 137 -6.45 -14.25 -3.16
#